data_AF-A0ABD4TSR2-F1
#
_entry.id   AF-A0ABD4TSR2-F1
#
_cell.length_a   1.000
_cell.length_b   1.000
_cell.length_c   1.000
_cell.angle_alpha   90.00
_cell.angle_beta   90.00
_cell.angle_gamma   90.00
#
_symmetry.space_group_name_H-M   'P 1'
#
loop_
_entity.id
_entity.type
_entity.pdbx_description
1 polymer ?
#
loop_
_entity_poly.entity_id
_entity_poly.type
_entity_poly.pdbx_seq_one_letter_code
_entity_poly.pdbx_strand_id
1 'polypeptide(L)' 'MQIQFNTIQKRVLRNIRHDLLEAWTPQFSEAEINNTFDTVLAEHCSTATVEDFIPVLVEAEMLNRLRTDSLLAAA' A
#
# COMPACT_ATOMS: atom_id res chain seq x y z
N MET A 1 -9.46 -10.07 -12.45
CA MET A 1 -9.01 -11.32 -11.80
C MET A 1 -8.87 -11.02 -10.31
N GLN A 2 -9.52 -11.77 -9.41
CA GLN A 2 -9.30 -11.54 -7.97
C GLN A 2 -8.07 -12.33 -7.55
N ILE A 3 -6.96 -11.62 -7.30
CA ILE A 3 -5.75 -12.21 -6.73
C ILE A 3 -6.08 -12.74 -5.33
N GLN A 4 -5.81 -14.02 -5.10
CA GLN A 4 -6.05 -14.68 -3.83
C GLN A 4 -4.76 -14.73 -3.03
N PHE A 5 -4.53 -13.70 -2.21
CA PHE A 5 -3.36 -13.67 -1.34
C PHE A 5 -3.39 -14.83 -0.33
N ASN A 6 -2.24 -15.47 -0.17
CA ASN A 6 -2.03 -16.43 0.90
C ASN A 6 -1.97 -15.71 2.27
N THR A 7 -2.03 -16.49 3.36
CA THR A 7 -2.04 -15.95 4.73
C THR A 7 -0.80 -15.09 5.04
N ILE A 8 0.35 -15.43 4.48
CA ILE A 8 1.60 -14.68 4.69
C ILE A 8 1.51 -13.32 4.01
N GLN A 9 1.13 -13.27 2.72
CA GLN A 9 0.97 -12.03 1.97
C GLN A 9 -0.03 -11.08 2.61
N LYS A 10 -1.19 -11.60 3.08
CA LYS A 10 -2.17 -10.80 3.82
C LYS A 10 -1.58 -10.19 5.10
N ARG A 11 -0.80 -10.97 5.84
CA ARG A 11 -0.12 -10.50 7.05
C ARG A 11 0.93 -9.44 6.71
N VAL A 12 1.72 -9.64 5.67
CA VAL A 12 2.75 -8.68 5.23
C VAL A 12 2.11 -7.37 4.80
N LEU A 13 1.08 -7.39 3.96
CA LEU A 13 0.36 -6.18 3.54
C LEU A 13 -0.25 -5.41 4.72
N ARG A 14 -0.82 -6.12 5.69
CA ARG A 14 -1.35 -5.49 6.91
C ARG A 14 -0.24 -4.85 7.74
N ASN A 15 0.90 -5.53 7.88
CA ASN A 15 2.04 -5.00 8.63
C ASN A 15 2.60 -3.75 7.94
N ILE A 16 2.83 -3.79 6.62
CA ILE A 16 3.28 -2.62 5.85
C ILE A 16 2.33 -1.45 6.07
N ARG A 17 1.01 -1.65 5.95
CA ARG A 17 0.04 -0.58 6.18
C ARG A 17 0.15 0.00 7.59
N HIS A 18 0.26 -0.86 8.60
CA HIS A 18 0.39 -0.43 10.00
C HIS A 18 1.67 0.40 10.21
N ASP A 19 2.81 -0.08 9.71
CA ASP A 19 4.10 0.59 9.85
C ASP A 19 4.10 1.95 9.13
N LEU A 20 3.45 2.05 7.97
CA LEU A 20 3.28 3.30 7.25
C LEU A 20 2.40 4.30 8.02
N LEU A 21 1.30 3.83 8.61
CA LEU A 21 0.43 4.68 9.43
C LEU A 21 1.17 5.19 10.67
N GLU A 22 1.86 4.32 11.39
CA GLU A 22 2.61 4.70 12.59
C GLU A 22 3.68 5.77 12.27
N ALA A 23 4.40 5.60 11.17
CA ALA A 23 5.49 6.51 10.80
C ALA A 23 5.02 7.86 10.22
N TRP A 24 3.88 7.90 9.52
CA TRP A 24 3.51 9.04 8.68
C TRP A 24 2.24 9.78 9.08
N THR A 25 1.46 9.26 10.03
CA THR A 25 0.29 9.97 10.61
C THR A 25 0.58 11.33 11.26
N PRO A 26 1.81 11.67 11.71
CA PRO A 26 2.11 13.03 12.13
C PRO A 26 2.10 14.06 10.99
N GLN A 27 2.21 13.61 9.73
CA GLN A 27 2.31 14.47 8.54
C GLN A 27 1.08 14.38 7.64
N PHE A 28 0.49 13.18 7.53
CA PHE A 28 -0.64 12.90 6.64
C PHE A 28 -1.81 12.34 7.43
N SER A 29 -3.02 12.53 6.92
CA SER A 29 -4.17 11.88 7.53
C SER A 29 -4.13 10.36 7.29
N GLU A 30 -4.61 9.60 8.26
CA GLU A 30 -4.77 8.15 8.12
C GLU A 30 -5.64 7.79 6.89
N ALA A 31 -6.64 8.62 6.57
CA ALA A 31 -7.52 8.41 5.43
C ALA A 31 -6.78 8.54 4.08
N GLU A 32 -5.90 9.53 3.93
CA GLU A 32 -5.09 9.70 2.71
C GLU A 32 -4.12 8.52 2.52
N ILE A 33 -3.48 8.07 3.60
CA ILE A 33 -2.57 6.93 3.56
C ILE A 33 -3.33 5.66 3.17
N ASN A 34 -4.46 5.38 3.83
CA ASN A 34 -5.27 4.19 3.54
C ASN A 34 -5.82 4.18 2.12
N ASN A 35 -6.38 5.30 1.66
CA ASN A 35 -6.94 5.41 0.30
C ASN A 35 -5.86 5.21 -0.77
N THR A 36 -4.69 5.83 -0.57
CA THR A 36 -3.56 5.66 -1.48
C THR A 36 -3.06 4.21 -1.47
N PHE A 37 -2.93 3.61 -0.29
CA PHE A 37 -2.50 2.22 -0.15
C PHE A 37 -3.44 1.26 -0.89
N ASP A 38 -4.75 1.40 -0.70
CA ASP A 38 -5.75 0.53 -1.35
C ASP A 38 -5.72 0.69 -2.87
N THR A 39 -5.48 1.91 -3.37
CA THR A 39 -5.32 2.19 -4.80
C THR A 39 -4.05 1.55 -5.37
N VAL A 40 -2.90 1.72 -4.72
CA VAL A 40 -1.61 1.13 -5.13
C VAL A 40 -1.69 -0.40 -5.11
N LEU A 41 -2.32 -0.97 -4.08
CA LEU A 41 -2.55 -2.41 -4.00
C LEU A 41 -3.40 -2.88 -5.18
N ALA A 42 -4.51 -2.21 -5.49
CA ALA A 42 -5.37 -2.56 -6.61
C ALA A 42 -4.63 -2.46 -7.97
N GLU A 43 -3.81 -1.44 -8.16
CA GLU A 43 -3.02 -1.24 -9.36
C GLU A 43 -2.02 -2.38 -9.58
N HIS A 44 -1.21 -2.71 -8.56
CA HIS A 44 -0.29 -3.84 -8.66
C HIS A 44 -1.00 -5.17 -8.79
N CYS A 45 -2.18 -5.35 -8.18
CA CYS A 45 -2.99 -6.54 -8.41
C CYS A 45 -3.47 -6.68 -9.86
N SER A 46 -3.63 -5.57 -10.58
CA SER A 46 -4.12 -5.60 -11.96
C SER A 46 -3.01 -5.82 -12.99
N THR A 47 -1.75 -5.51 -12.64
CA THR A 47 -0.62 -5.47 -13.57
C THR A 47 0.48 -6.50 -13.29
N ALA A 48 0.57 -7.02 -12.06
CA ALA A 48 1.65 -7.92 -11.68
C ALA A 48 1.56 -9.27 -12.40
N THR A 49 2.68 -9.68 -13.02
CA THR A 49 2.84 -11.03 -13.58
C THR A 49 3.25 -12.06 -12.52
N VAL A 50 3.85 -11.61 -11.41
CA VAL A 50 4.28 -12.44 -10.28
C VAL A 50 3.71 -11.85 -8.99
N GLU A 51 2.69 -12.51 -8.45
CA GLU A 51 1.89 -12.00 -7.33
C GLU A 51 2.67 -11.95 -6.00
N ASP A 52 3.71 -12.78 -5.87
CA ASP A 52 4.54 -12.86 -4.66
C ASP A 52 5.26 -11.55 -4.32
N PHE A 53 5.51 -10.70 -5.31
CA PHE A 53 6.17 -9.41 -5.12
C PHE A 53 5.21 -8.26 -4.85
N ILE A 54 3.89 -8.46 -4.92
CA ILE A 54 2.91 -7.38 -4.70
C ILE A 54 3.15 -6.65 -3.37
N PRO A 55 3.38 -7.32 -2.23
CA PRO A 55 3.63 -6.60 -0.98
C PRO A 55 4.86 -5.68 -1.04
N VAL A 56 5.94 -6.13 -1.70
CA VAL A 56 7.18 -5.35 -1.85
C VAL A 56 6.96 -4.14 -2.78
N LEU A 57 6.21 -4.32 -3.87
CA LEU A 57 5.88 -3.25 -4.80
C LEU A 57 5.04 -2.16 -4.11
N VAL A 58 4.01 -2.58 -3.36
CA VAL A 58 3.16 -1.65 -2.60
C VAL A 58 3.97 -0.83 -1.59
N GLU A 59 4.83 -1.47 -0.80
CA GLU A 59 5.68 -0.77 0.16
C GLU A 59 6.59 0.26 -0.53
N ALA A 60 7.29 -0.15 -1.59
CA ALA A 60 8.22 0.72 -2.30
C ALA A 60 7.52 1.95 -2.90
N GLU A 61 6.37 1.74 -3.54
CA GLU A 61 5.61 2.83 -4.15
C GLU A 61 5.01 3.77 -3.09
N MET A 62 4.44 3.23 -2.00
CA MET A 62 3.93 4.04 -0.90
C MET A 62 5.02 4.91 -0.28
N LEU A 63 6.21 4.35 -0.02
CA LEU A 63 7.34 5.12 0.51
C LEU A 63 7.78 6.23 -0.45
N ASN A 64 7.76 5.98 -1.76
CA ASN A 64 8.05 7.01 -2.75
C ASN A 64 7.04 8.15 -2.70
N ARG A 65 5.73 7.84 -2.69
CA ARG A 65 4.65 8.83 -2.64
C ARG A 65 4.65 9.65 -1.35
N LEU A 66 4.93 9.01 -0.21
CA LEU A 66 5.05 9.68 1.08
C LEU A 66 6.23 10.66 1.13
N ARG A 67 7.38 10.28 0.57
CA ARG A 67 8.56 11.16 0.49
C ARG A 67 8.39 12.32 -0.48
N THR A 68 7.51 12.18 -1.45
CA THR A 68 7.27 13.17 -2.51
C THR A 68 5.97 13.96 -2.31
N ASP A 69 5.29 13.77 -1.18
CA ASP A 69 4.04 14.46 -0.83
C ASP A 69 2.95 14.28 -1.92
N SER A 70 2.78 13.04 -2.40
CA SER A 70 1.93 12.72 -3.56
C SER A 70 0.83 11.70 -3.23
N LEU A 71 0.24 11.79 -2.03
CA LEU A 71 -0.88 10.94 -1.62
C LEU A 71 -2.17 11.33 -2.35
N LEU A 72 -3.07 10.35 -2.53
CA LEU A 72 -4.44 10.60 -2.98
C LEU A 72 -5.23 11.22 -1.83
N ALA A 73 -6.04 12.23 -2.15
CA ALA A 73 -6.96 12.83 -1.21
C ALA A 73 -7.90 11.76 -0.62
N ALA A 74 -8.25 11.91 0.66
CA ALA A 74 -9.30 11.12 1.26
C ALA A 74 -10.63 11.34 0.52
N ALA A 75 -11.30 10.25 0.14
CA ALA A 75 -12.62 10.28 -0.52
C ALA A 75 -13.76 10.49 0.48
#